data_AF-A0A831J6N7-F1
#
_entry.id   AF-A0A831J6N7-F1
#
_cell.length_a   1.000
_cell.length_b   1.000
_cell.length_c   1.000
_cell.angle_alpha   90.00
_cell.angle_beta   90.00
_cell.angle_gamma   90.00
#
_symmetry.space_group_name_H-M   'P 1'
#
loop_
_entity.id
_entity.type
_entity.pdbx_description
1 polymer ?
#
loop_
_entity_poly.entity_id
_entity_poly.type
_entity_poly.pdbx_seq_one_letter_code
_entity_poly.pdbx_strand_id
1 'polypeptide(L)'
;MIHEYQLRILPEQAASEQSLKQYIGREKGLDVRTINAIRILKRSIDARQRTIYVNLTIRVFVNETPSEEEFVRTDYPNVEGRPAVIVVGAGPGGLFAALKLIELGLRPIVVERGKNVRERKEDLARISREHKVDAESNYSFGEGGAGA
;
A
#
# COMPACT_ATOMS: atom_id res chain seq x y z
N MET A 1 -2.40 -19.52 -20.43
CA MET A 1 -1.73 -20.16 -19.28
C MET A 1 -1.18 -19.11 -18.36
N ILE A 2 -1.24 -19.35 -17.06
CA ILE A 2 -0.70 -18.46 -16.03
C ILE A 2 0.55 -19.13 -15.43
N HIS A 3 1.65 -18.39 -15.34
CA HIS A 3 2.89 -18.86 -14.74
C HIS A 3 3.34 -17.94 -13.62
N GLU A 4 3.84 -18.49 -12.53
CA GLU A 4 4.51 -17.72 -11.48
C GLU A 4 6.02 -17.96 -11.52
N TYR A 5 6.79 -16.87 -11.56
CA TYR A 5 8.25 -16.92 -11.61
C TYR A 5 8.88 -16.06 -10.51
N GLN A 6 9.99 -16.55 -9.98
CA GLN A 6 10.91 -15.78 -9.15
C GLN A 6 12.14 -15.42 -9.99
N LEU A 7 12.39 -14.13 -10.15
CA LEU A 7 13.45 -13.60 -10.98
C LEU A 7 14.41 -12.75 -10.15
N ARG A 8 15.70 -12.84 -10.44
CA ARG A 8 16.74 -11.92 -9.94
C ARG A 8 17.39 -11.25 -11.14
N ILE A 9 17.04 -10.00 -11.37
CA ILE A 9 17.36 -9.28 -12.61
C ILE A 9 18.01 -7.92 -12.35
N LEU A 10 18.61 -7.34 -13.38
CA LEU A 10 19.19 -6.00 -13.29
C LEU A 10 18.09 -4.92 -13.25
N PRO A 11 18.35 -3.74 -12.67
CA PRO A 11 17.38 -2.64 -12.64
C PRO A 11 16.82 -2.26 -14.01
N GLU A 12 17.66 -2.28 -15.06
CA GLU A 12 17.26 -2.00 -16.45
C GLU A 12 16.21 -2.99 -16.98
N GLN A 13 16.35 -4.26 -16.60
CA GLN A 13 15.40 -5.33 -16.96
C GLN A 13 14.10 -5.23 -16.15
N ALA A 14 14.14 -4.60 -14.97
CA ALA A 14 12.99 -4.34 -14.09
C ALA A 14 12.39 -2.93 -14.27
N ALA A 15 12.87 -2.15 -15.24
CA ALA A 15 12.53 -0.73 -15.41
C ALA A 15 11.17 -0.52 -16.05
N SER A 16 10.78 -1.38 -17.00
CA SER A 16 9.49 -1.30 -17.69
C SER A 16 8.90 -2.68 -17.93
N GLU A 17 7.58 -2.73 -18.16
CA GLU A 17 6.92 -3.98 -18.52
C GLU A 17 7.50 -4.56 -19.83
N GLN A 18 7.90 -3.71 -20.77
CA GLN A 18 8.47 -4.15 -22.04
C GLN A 18 9.84 -4.81 -21.88
N SER A 19 10.75 -4.24 -21.08
CA SER A 19 12.06 -4.86 -20.82
C SER A 19 11.92 -6.16 -20.04
N LEU A 20 10.94 -6.24 -19.14
CA LEU A 20 10.61 -7.44 -18.39
C LEU A 20 10.02 -8.53 -19.30
N LYS A 21 9.09 -8.20 -20.21
CA LYS A 21 8.56 -9.14 -21.22
C LYS A 21 9.68 -9.70 -22.11
N GLN A 22 10.59 -8.84 -22.58
CA GLN A 22 11.74 -9.27 -23.38
C GLN A 22 12.67 -10.21 -22.61
N TYR A 23 12.97 -9.87 -21.35
CA TYR A 23 13.78 -10.72 -20.48
C TYR A 23 13.14 -12.10 -20.29
N ILE A 24 11.86 -12.15 -19.93
CA ILE A 24 11.11 -13.39 -19.71
C ILE A 24 11.03 -14.21 -20.99
N GLY A 25 10.74 -13.56 -22.12
CA GLY A 25 10.67 -14.24 -23.42
C GLY A 25 11.99 -14.94 -23.76
N ARG A 26 13.12 -14.26 -23.53
CA ARG A 26 14.45 -14.83 -23.74
C ARG A 26 14.80 -15.93 -22.73
N GLU A 27 14.54 -15.70 -21.45
CA GLU A 27 14.97 -16.59 -20.36
C GLU A 27 14.12 -17.86 -20.26
N LYS A 28 12.82 -17.77 -20.55
CA LYS A 28 11.86 -18.88 -20.47
C LYS A 28 11.46 -19.46 -21.83
N GLY A 29 11.99 -18.92 -22.94
CA GLY A 29 11.66 -19.38 -24.29
C GLY A 29 10.22 -19.09 -24.71
N LEU A 30 9.63 -18.01 -24.20
CA LEU A 30 8.26 -17.59 -24.52
C LEU A 30 8.26 -16.54 -25.63
N ASP A 31 7.29 -16.60 -26.54
CA ASP A 31 7.08 -15.52 -27.50
C ASP A 31 6.51 -14.30 -26.76
N VAL A 32 7.23 -13.18 -26.82
CA VAL A 32 6.84 -11.90 -26.19
C VAL A 32 5.42 -11.47 -26.58
N ARG A 33 4.99 -11.78 -27.81
CA ARG A 33 3.65 -11.44 -28.32
C ARG A 33 2.53 -12.21 -27.63
N THR A 34 2.86 -13.37 -27.08
CA THR A 34 1.91 -14.20 -26.32
C THR A 34 1.79 -13.76 -24.87
N ILE A 35 2.69 -12.88 -24.38
CA ILE A 35 2.64 -12.37 -23.01
C ILE A 35 1.68 -11.16 -22.95
N ASN A 36 0.43 -11.45 -22.63
CA ASN A 36 -0.63 -10.45 -22.58
C ASN A 36 -0.46 -9.51 -21.39
N ALA A 37 -0.06 -10.03 -20.22
CA ALA A 37 0.13 -9.22 -19.01
C ALA A 37 1.17 -9.81 -18.06
N ILE A 38 1.75 -8.96 -17.23
CA ILE A 38 2.61 -9.34 -16.11
C ILE A 38 2.12 -8.62 -14.85
N ARG A 39 1.85 -9.36 -13.78
CA ARG A 39 1.54 -8.82 -12.45
C ARG A 39 2.72 -9.04 -11.52
N ILE A 40 3.22 -7.99 -10.89
CA ILE A 40 4.29 -8.07 -9.89
C ILE A 40 3.64 -8.38 -8.54
N LEU A 41 3.89 -9.57 -7.99
CA LEU A 41 3.41 -10.00 -6.69
C LEU A 41 4.31 -9.52 -5.55
N LYS A 42 5.63 -9.49 -5.80
CA LYS A 42 6.63 -9.01 -4.84
C LYS A 42 7.78 -8.35 -5.58
N ARG A 43 8.29 -7.25 -5.03
CA ARG A 43 9.47 -6.54 -5.52
C ARG A 43 10.38 -6.20 -4.35
N SER A 44 11.65 -6.53 -4.45
CA SER A 44 12.68 -6.03 -3.53
C SER A 44 13.96 -5.72 -4.29
N ILE A 45 14.80 -4.87 -3.71
CA ILE A 45 16.09 -4.46 -4.29
C ILE A 45 17.19 -4.97 -3.36
N ASP A 46 18.17 -5.67 -3.93
CA ASP A 46 19.41 -6.04 -3.27
C ASP A 46 20.52 -5.08 -3.72
N ALA A 47 20.82 -4.09 -2.88
CA ALA A 47 21.85 -3.08 -3.09
C ALA A 47 23.08 -3.28 -2.17
N ARG A 48 23.29 -4.51 -1.65
CA ARG A 48 24.39 -4.81 -0.71
C ARG A 48 25.74 -5.01 -1.40
N GLN A 49 25.73 -5.28 -2.70
CA GLN A 49 26.93 -5.50 -3.51
C GLN A 49 27.08 -4.41 -4.57
N ARG A 50 28.24 -4.37 -5.23
CA ARG A 50 28.52 -3.41 -6.33
C ARG A 50 27.47 -3.49 -7.43
N THR A 51 27.04 -4.70 -7.79
CA THR A 51 25.95 -4.90 -8.74
C THR A 51 24.63 -4.95 -7.99
N ILE A 52 23.74 -4.01 -8.32
CA ILE A 52 22.39 -3.95 -7.77
C ILE A 52 21.52 -4.95 -8.52
N TYR A 53 20.73 -5.73 -7.77
CA TYR A 53 19.74 -6.64 -8.32
C TYR A 53 18.35 -6.28 -7.83
N VAL A 54 17.34 -6.57 -8.65
CA VAL A 54 15.92 -6.51 -8.30
C VAL A 54 15.41 -7.95 -8.24
N ASN A 55 14.88 -8.34 -7.08
CA ASN A 55 14.20 -9.61 -6.92
C ASN A 55 12.70 -9.39 -7.17
N LEU A 56 12.15 -10.12 -8.12
CA LEU A 56 10.74 -10.07 -8.47
C LEU A 56 10.10 -11.44 -8.25
N THR A 57 8.90 -11.45 -7.69
CA THR A 57 7.94 -12.54 -7.84
C THR A 57 6.86 -12.03 -8.76
N ILE A 58 6.67 -12.67 -9.91
CA ILE A 58 5.76 -12.22 -10.95
C ILE A 58 4.78 -13.33 -11.33
N ARG A 59 3.59 -12.91 -11.75
CA ARG A 59 2.60 -13.74 -12.41
C ARG A 59 2.50 -13.30 -13.87
N VAL A 60 2.78 -14.21 -14.80
CA VAL A 60 2.83 -13.97 -16.24
C VAL A 60 1.62 -14.63 -16.89
N PHE A 61 0.87 -13.86 -17.67
CA PHE A 61 -0.32 -14.31 -18.36
C PHE A 61 -0.01 -14.50 -19.85
N VAL A 62 0.04 -15.76 -20.28
CA VAL A 62 0.38 -16.15 -21.65
C VAL A 62 -0.89 -16.55 -22.40
N ASN A 63 -1.23 -15.84 -23.48
CA ASN A 63 -2.47 -16.01 -24.24
C ASN A 63 -3.75 -15.91 -23.39
N GLU A 64 -3.66 -15.28 -22.22
CA GLU A 64 -4.77 -15.06 -21.30
C GLU A 64 -4.72 -13.64 -20.79
N THR A 65 -5.88 -13.02 -20.58
CA THR A 65 -5.98 -11.71 -19.92
C THR A 65 -6.27 -11.91 -18.44
N PRO A 66 -5.66 -11.15 -17.52
CA PRO A 66 -5.97 -11.22 -16.10
C PRO A 66 -7.47 -11.00 -15.87
N SER A 67 -8.15 -11.99 -15.29
CA SER A 67 -9.58 -11.91 -14.94
C SER A 67 -9.80 -11.40 -13.50
N GLU A 68 -8.78 -11.48 -12.65
CA GLU A 68 -8.82 -10.99 -11.27
C GLU A 68 -8.53 -9.49 -11.22
N GLU A 69 -9.39 -8.73 -10.54
CA GLU A 69 -9.09 -7.34 -10.17
C GLU A 69 -7.78 -7.26 -9.36
N GLU A 70 -7.03 -6.17 -9.50
CA GLU A 70 -5.74 -5.99 -8.81
C GLU A 70 -5.89 -5.89 -7.28
N PHE A 71 -7.09 -5.56 -6.82
CA PHE A 71 -7.44 -5.43 -5.42
C PHE A 71 -8.77 -6.13 -5.16
N VAL A 72 -8.94 -6.65 -3.94
CA VAL A 72 -10.23 -7.14 -3.48
C VAL A 72 -11.11 -5.92 -3.23
N ARG A 73 -12.19 -5.78 -3.98
CA ARG A 73 -13.20 -4.77 -3.70
C ARG A 73 -13.91 -5.10 -2.39
N THR A 74 -13.60 -4.36 -1.34
CA THR A 74 -14.35 -4.44 -0.08
C THR A 74 -15.62 -3.60 -0.21
N ASP A 75 -16.78 -4.20 0.03
CA ASP A 75 -18.04 -3.47 0.16
C ASP A 75 -18.26 -3.10 1.63
N TYR A 76 -18.42 -1.80 1.90
CA TYR A 76 -18.63 -1.29 3.25
C TYR A 76 -20.13 -1.02 3.43
N PRO A 77 -20.83 -1.80 4.27
CA PRO A 77 -22.27 -1.61 4.45
C PRO A 77 -22.57 -0.27 5.12
N ASN A 78 -23.75 0.28 4.85
CA ASN A 78 -24.26 1.39 5.65
C ASN A 78 -24.55 0.89 7.08
N VAL A 79 -23.81 1.42 8.05
CA VAL A 79 -23.92 1.09 9.48
C VAL A 79 -24.64 2.18 10.30
N GLU A 80 -25.37 3.08 9.64
CA GLU A 80 -26.25 4.03 10.31
C GLU A 80 -27.30 3.28 11.16
N GLY A 81 -27.55 3.77 12.38
CA GLY A 81 -28.47 3.12 13.33
C GLY A 81 -27.98 1.80 13.94
N ARG A 82 -26.79 1.29 13.57
CA ARG A 82 -26.22 0.07 14.15
C ARG A 82 -25.63 0.31 15.56
N PRO A 83 -25.40 -0.75 16.36
CA PRO A 83 -24.74 -0.63 17.66
C PRO A 83 -23.42 0.12 17.56
N ALA A 84 -23.25 1.09 18.45
CA ALA A 84 -22.09 1.98 18.44
C ALA A 84 -20.90 1.35 19.16
N VAL A 85 -19.69 1.55 18.62
CA VAL A 85 -18.43 1.15 19.25
C VAL A 85 -17.49 2.35 19.25
N ILE A 86 -16.97 2.73 20.42
CA ILE A 86 -16.05 3.86 20.55
C ILE A 86 -14.63 3.36 20.24
N VAL A 87 -13.95 4.06 19.33
CA VAL A 87 -12.54 3.85 19.01
C VAL A 87 -11.78 5.10 19.45
N VAL A 88 -10.82 4.92 20.36
CA VAL A 88 -9.99 6.02 20.87
C VAL A 88 -8.68 6.06 20.09
N GLY A 89 -8.44 7.16 19.38
CA GLY A 89 -7.30 7.42 18.52
C GLY A 89 -7.64 7.29 17.04
N ALA A 90 -7.28 8.31 16.25
CA ALA A 90 -7.42 8.33 14.78
C ALA A 90 -6.09 8.05 14.06
N GLY A 91 -5.20 7.27 14.68
CA GLY A 91 -4.02 6.70 14.03
C GLY A 91 -4.35 5.46 13.20
N PRO A 92 -3.34 4.82 12.55
CA PRO A 92 -3.58 3.67 11.68
C PRO A 92 -4.31 2.53 12.40
N GLY A 93 -3.90 2.18 13.62
CA GLY A 93 -4.58 1.12 14.38
C GLY A 93 -6.06 1.41 14.66
N GLY A 94 -6.40 2.65 15.02
CA GLY A 94 -7.79 3.06 15.27
C GLY A 94 -8.62 3.13 14.00
N LEU A 95 -8.06 3.66 12.91
CA LEU A 95 -8.74 3.73 11.61
C LEU A 95 -8.98 2.33 11.01
N PHE A 96 -8.02 1.41 11.12
CA PHE A 96 -8.21 0.01 10.71
C PHE A 96 -9.23 -0.71 11.61
N ALA A 97 -9.25 -0.45 12.91
CA ALA A 97 -10.28 -0.98 13.80
C ALA A 97 -11.67 -0.46 13.42
N ALA A 98 -11.81 0.83 13.13
CA ALA A 98 -13.05 1.44 12.66
C ALA A 98 -13.52 0.81 11.33
N LEU A 99 -12.61 0.63 10.38
CA LEU A 99 -12.89 -0.06 9.12
C LEU A 99 -13.41 -1.47 9.36
N LYS A 100 -12.76 -2.21 10.26
CA LYS A 100 -13.16 -3.58 10.58
C LYS A 100 -14.52 -3.63 11.27
N LEU A 101 -14.84 -2.66 12.12
CA LEU A 101 -16.16 -2.53 12.75
C LEU A 101 -17.26 -2.33 11.69
N ILE A 102 -17.01 -1.52 10.65
CA ILE A 102 -17.96 -1.32 9.55
C ILE A 102 -18.18 -2.64 8.79
N GLU A 103 -17.13 -3.39 8.48
CA GLU A 103 -17.24 -4.73 7.84
C GLU A 103 -18.07 -5.71 8.69
N LEU A 104 -18.04 -5.56 10.02
CA LEU A 104 -18.82 -6.37 10.96
C LEU A 104 -20.24 -5.83 11.20
N GLY A 105 -20.65 -4.76 10.51
CA GLY A 105 -21.97 -4.16 10.63
C GLY A 105 -22.18 -3.32 11.90
N LEU A 106 -21.09 -2.84 12.52
CA LEU A 106 -21.08 -1.99 13.71
C LEU A 106 -20.77 -0.55 13.33
N ARG A 107 -21.26 0.41 14.12
CA ARG A 107 -21.05 1.84 13.88
C ARG A 107 -19.88 2.36 14.70
N PRO A 108 -18.67 2.53 14.15
CA PRO A 108 -17.55 3.10 14.88
C PRO A 108 -17.79 4.59 15.15
N ILE A 109 -17.41 5.04 16.36
CA ILE A 109 -17.30 6.44 16.73
C ILE A 109 -15.83 6.68 17.07
N VAL A 110 -15.10 7.31 16.16
CA VAL A 110 -13.67 7.58 16.34
C VAL A 110 -13.50 8.91 17.05
N VAL A 111 -12.76 8.90 18.15
CA VAL A 111 -12.39 10.11 18.89
C VAL A 111 -10.88 10.27 18.90
N GLU A 112 -10.39 11.46 18.61
CA GLU A 112 -8.97 11.80 18.60
C GLU A 112 -8.77 13.04 19.48
N ARG A 113 -7.71 13.02 20.30
CA ARG A 113 -7.40 14.13 21.21
C ARG A 113 -6.78 15.31 20.46
N GLY A 114 -5.99 15.02 19.43
CA GLY A 114 -5.32 16.04 18.64
C GLY A 114 -6.18 16.59 17.51
N LYS A 115 -5.57 17.50 16.75
CA LYS A 115 -6.26 18.22 15.67
C LYS A 115 -6.38 17.40 14.39
N ASN A 116 -7.28 17.85 13.52
CA ASN A 116 -7.33 17.36 12.14
C ASN A 116 -6.00 17.60 11.41
N VAL A 117 -5.75 16.83 10.35
CA VAL A 117 -4.47 16.79 9.65
C VAL A 117 -4.07 18.13 9.04
N ARG A 118 -5.04 18.99 8.71
CA ARG A 118 -4.76 20.31 8.12
C ARG A 118 -4.23 21.28 9.17
N GLU A 119 -4.93 21.40 10.30
CA GLU A 119 -4.52 22.26 11.42
C GLU A 119 -3.23 21.74 12.07
N ARG A 120 -3.10 20.42 12.21
CA ARG A 120 -1.91 19.77 12.77
C ARG A 120 -0.63 20.14 12.01
N LYS A 121 -0.68 20.32 10.69
CA LYS A 121 0.50 20.72 9.90
C LYS A 121 1.07 22.06 10.33
N GLU A 122 0.21 23.01 10.71
CA GLU A 122 0.66 24.32 11.19
C GLU A 122 1.38 24.19 12.53
N ASP A 123 0.82 23.41 13.45
CA ASP A 123 1.44 23.15 14.76
C ASP A 123 2.79 22.44 14.61
N LEU A 124 2.88 21.42 13.74
CA LEU A 124 4.15 20.74 13.44
C LEU A 124 5.20 21.71 12.88
N ALA A 125 4.79 22.63 12.01
CA ALA A 125 5.70 23.64 11.47
C ALA A 125 6.22 24.60 12.56
N ARG A 126 5.39 24.95 13.55
CA ARG A 126 5.81 25.77 14.69
C ARG A 126 6.82 25.05 15.58
N ILE A 127 6.75 23.73 15.72
CA ILE A 127 7.77 22.95 16.46
C ILE A 127 9.16 23.20 15.85
N SER A 128 9.29 23.09 14.52
CA SER A 128 10.58 23.28 13.86
C SER A 128 11.05 24.74 13.81
N ARG A 129 10.15 25.72 13.76
CA ARG A 129 10.51 27.14 13.61
C ARG A 129 10.68 27.86 14.95
N GLU A 130 9.80 27.56 15.90
CA GLU A 130 9.68 28.28 17.17
C GLU A 130 10.12 27.44 18.37
N HIS A 131 10.42 26.15 18.18
CA HIS A 131 10.72 25.20 19.26
C HIS A 131 9.61 25.11 20.32
N LYS A 132 8.37 25.43 19.92
CA LYS A 132 7.17 25.34 20.75
C LYS A 132 6.39 24.10 20.38
N VAL A 133 6.05 23.30 21.38
CA VAL A 133 5.29 22.06 21.22
C VAL A 133 3.91 22.25 21.85
N ASP A 134 2.87 22.04 21.06
CA ASP A 134 1.51 21.88 21.57
C ASP A 134 1.36 20.44 22.10
N ALA A 135 0.98 20.30 23.36
CA ALA A 135 0.84 19.00 24.02
C ALA A 135 -0.27 18.13 23.41
N GLU A 136 -1.26 18.75 22.77
CA GLU A 136 -2.39 18.06 22.13
C GLU A 136 -2.21 17.88 20.61
N SER A 137 -1.30 18.63 19.98
CA SER A 137 -1.10 18.62 18.53
C SER A 137 0.38 18.59 18.16
N ASN A 138 0.92 17.39 17.94
CA ASN A 138 2.36 17.17 17.74
C ASN A 138 2.63 15.91 16.92
N TYR A 139 3.88 15.46 16.86
CA TYR A 139 4.26 14.25 16.13
C TYR A 139 3.54 12.99 16.61
N SER A 140 3.07 12.94 17.86
CA SER A 140 2.38 11.77 18.42
C SER A 140 0.86 11.85 18.31
N PHE A 141 0.28 13.06 18.42
CA PHE A 141 -1.17 13.26 18.55
C PHE A 141 -1.79 14.08 17.42
N GLY A 142 -3.00 13.69 17.02
CA GLY A 142 -3.76 14.26 15.92
C GLY A 142 -4.18 13.22 14.87
N GLU A 143 -4.96 13.66 13.88
CA GLU A 143 -5.44 12.80 12.81
C GLU A 143 -4.27 12.11 12.09
N GLY A 144 -4.41 10.80 11.87
CA GLY A 144 -3.38 9.92 11.32
C GLY A 144 -2.30 9.48 12.33
N GLY A 145 -2.36 9.99 13.58
CA GLY A 145 -1.42 9.64 14.65
C GLY A 145 0.04 9.85 14.25
N ALA A 146 0.94 9.01 14.77
CA ALA A 146 2.38 9.12 14.48
C ALA A 146 2.79 8.75 13.04
N GLY A 147 1.87 8.23 12.22
CA GLY A 147 2.14 7.83 10.84
C GLY A 147 1.83 8.89 9.77
N ALA A 148 1.23 10.01 10.16
CA ALA A 148 0.87 11.13 9.29
C ALA A 148 1.81 12.33 9.47
#